data_AF-A0A2J0LET7-F1
#
_entry.id   AF-A0A2J0LET7-F1
#
_cell.length_a   1.000
_cell.length_b   1.000
_cell.length_c   1.000
_cell.angle_alpha   90.00
_cell.angle_beta   90.00
_cell.angle_gamma   90.00
#
_symmetry.space_group_name_H-M   'P 1'
#
loop_
_entity.id
_entity.type
_entity.pdbx_description
1 polymer ?
#
loop_
_entity_poly.entity_id
_entity_poly.type
_entity_poly.pdbx_seq_one_letter_code
_entity_poly.pdbx_strand_id
1 'polypeptide(L)'
;MTKKPKQTEKISKPPLDKHIEALSKISNAITSELYIEDILRLIVIVTAQMMKSKICSLMLVDEKKGEISIRATQSMSEEYNKKPPLK
;
A
#
# COMPACT_ATOMS: atom_id res chain seq x y z
N MET A 1 -5.13 -30.30 -54.66
CA MET A 1 -5.49 -30.00 -53.25
C MET A 1 -4.22 -30.00 -52.41
N THR A 2 -3.59 -28.84 -52.26
CA THR A 2 -2.40 -28.65 -51.42
C THR A 2 -2.81 -28.40 -49.97
N LYS A 3 -2.55 -29.35 -49.06
CA LYS A 3 -2.67 -29.15 -47.62
C LYS A 3 -1.38 -28.51 -47.08
N LYS A 4 -1.43 -27.25 -46.63
CA LYS A 4 -0.58 -26.74 -45.53
C LYS A 4 -1.14 -27.31 -44.21
N PRO A 5 -0.33 -27.66 -43.18
CA PRO A 5 0.13 -26.69 -42.15
C PRO A 5 1.49 -27.13 -41.51
N LYS A 6 2.17 -26.50 -40.54
CA LYS A 6 1.87 -25.57 -39.43
C LYS A 6 3.10 -24.67 -39.22
N GLN A 7 2.90 -23.35 -39.06
CA GLN A 7 3.92 -22.48 -38.48
C GLN A 7 3.92 -22.67 -36.96
N THR A 8 5.05 -23.09 -36.40
CA THR A 8 5.32 -23.01 -34.97
C THR A 8 5.77 -21.59 -34.63
N GLU A 9 4.93 -20.84 -33.91
CA GLU A 9 5.30 -19.58 -33.27
C GLU A 9 6.45 -19.82 -32.28
N LYS A 10 7.62 -19.23 -32.56
CA LYS A 10 8.72 -19.15 -31.60
C LYS A 10 8.36 -18.13 -30.53
N ILE A 11 8.13 -18.59 -29.31
CA ILE A 11 7.99 -17.72 -28.14
C ILE A 11 9.35 -17.06 -27.88
N SER A 12 9.53 -15.82 -28.34
CA SER A 12 10.75 -15.05 -28.12
C SER A 12 10.81 -14.61 -26.66
N LYS A 13 11.82 -15.08 -25.92
CA LYS A 13 12.08 -14.68 -24.53
C LYS A 13 12.14 -13.15 -24.45
N PRO A 14 11.43 -12.51 -23.49
CA PRO A 14 11.52 -11.07 -23.31
C PRO A 14 12.98 -10.66 -23.05
N PRO A 15 13.41 -9.48 -23.52
CA PRO A 15 14.73 -8.94 -23.20
C PRO A 15 14.93 -8.89 -21.68
N LEU A 16 16.15 -9.19 -21.21
CA LEU A 16 16.51 -9.22 -19.80
C LEU A 16 16.11 -7.93 -19.06
N ASP A 17 16.22 -6.78 -19.73
CA ASP A 17 15.86 -5.47 -19.20
C ASP A 17 14.38 -5.38 -18.80
N LYS A 18 13.47 -6.02 -19.58
CA LYS A 18 12.04 -6.06 -19.24
C LYS A 18 11.76 -6.90 -17.99
N HIS A 19 12.56 -7.94 -17.75
CA HIS A 19 12.45 -8.73 -16.52
C HIS A 19 12.94 -7.97 -15.30
N ILE A 20 14.07 -7.24 -15.43
CA ILE A 20 14.61 -6.39 -14.37
C ILE A 20 13.62 -5.27 -14.02
N GLU A 21 13.02 -4.62 -15.03
CA GLU A 21 12.02 -3.57 -14.84
C GLU A 21 10.75 -4.09 -14.16
N ALA A 22 10.24 -5.25 -14.59
CA ALA A 22 9.08 -5.88 -13.97
C ALA A 22 9.36 -6.27 -12.51
N LEU A 23 10.53 -6.85 -12.23
CA LEU A 23 10.94 -7.21 -10.87
C LEU A 23 11.10 -5.97 -9.97
N SER A 24 11.66 -4.88 -10.48
CA SER A 24 11.78 -3.62 -9.75
C SER A 24 10.40 -3.01 -9.46
N LYS A 25 9.46 -3.02 -10.42
CA LYS A 25 8.08 -2.59 -10.19
C LYS A 25 7.39 -3.42 -9.12
N ILE A 26 7.56 -4.74 -9.14
CA ILE A 26 7.00 -5.65 -8.12
C ILE A 26 7.65 -5.39 -6.76
N SER A 27 8.97 -5.32 -6.70
CA SER A 27 9.72 -5.04 -5.47
C SER A 27 9.28 -3.71 -4.87
N ASN A 28 9.18 -2.66 -5.69
CA ASN A 28 8.73 -1.34 -5.26
C ASN A 28 7.29 -1.37 -4.77
N ALA A 29 6.39 -2.10 -5.44
CA ALA A 29 5.01 -2.26 -4.98
C ALA A 29 4.93 -2.97 -3.63
N ILE A 30 5.69 -4.05 -3.43
CA ILE A 30 5.81 -4.79 -2.17
C ILE A 30 6.34 -3.90 -1.04
N THR A 31 7.33 -3.06 -1.33
CA THR A 31 7.92 -2.16 -0.35
C THR A 31 7.17 -0.82 -0.23
N SER A 32 6.23 -0.53 -1.14
CA SER A 32 5.55 0.75 -1.16
C SER A 32 4.54 0.83 -0.04
N GLU A 33 4.39 2.04 0.47
CA GLU A 33 3.66 2.44 1.67
C GLU A 33 2.21 1.94 1.79
N LEU A 34 1.60 1.39 0.72
CA LEU A 34 0.26 0.79 0.77
C LEU A 34 0.14 -0.30 1.84
N TYR A 35 1.14 -1.17 1.98
CA TYR A 35 1.07 -2.23 2.99
C TYR A 35 1.07 -1.67 4.41
N ILE A 36 1.86 -0.62 4.68
CA ILE A 36 1.92 -0.05 6.04
C ILE A 36 0.64 0.71 6.38
N GLU A 37 0.04 1.43 5.43
CA GLU A 37 -1.24 2.11 5.65
C GLU A 37 -2.36 1.13 5.99
N ASP A 38 -2.47 0.05 5.21
CA ASP A 38 -3.49 -0.98 5.40
C ASP A 38 -3.30 -1.71 6.74
N ILE A 39 -2.06 -2.03 7.11
CA ILE A 39 -1.74 -2.63 8.42
C ILE A 39 -2.11 -1.69 9.56
N LEU A 40 -1.69 -0.43 9.52
CA LEU A 40 -2.01 0.55 10.56
C LEU A 40 -3.52 0.76 10.69
N ARG A 41 -4.24 0.79 9.56
CA ARG A 41 -5.71 0.88 9.55
C ARG A 41 -6.36 -0.37 10.14
N LEU A 42 -5.88 -1.56 9.81
CA LEU A 42 -6.37 -2.82 10.39
C LEU A 42 -6.18 -2.84 11.92
N ILE A 43 -5.00 -2.48 12.40
CA ILE A 43 -4.70 -2.42 13.85
C ILE A 43 -5.69 -1.50 14.57
N VAL A 44 -5.90 -0.29 14.04
CA VAL A 44 -6.82 0.69 14.63
C VAL A 44 -8.26 0.17 14.64
N ILE A 45 -8.72 -0.46 13.55
CA ILE A 45 -10.08 -1.02 13.47
C ILE A 45 -10.28 -2.14 14.49
N VAL A 46 -9.37 -3.12 14.54
CA VAL A 46 -9.46 -4.26 15.46
C VAL A 46 -9.40 -3.76 16.91
N THR A 47 -8.48 -2.85 17.22
CA THR A 47 -8.31 -2.29 18.57
C THR A 47 -9.56 -1.50 19.00
N ALA A 48 -10.10 -0.65 18.12
CA ALA A 48 -11.33 0.11 18.41
C ALA A 48 -12.51 -0.82 18.71
N GLN A 49 -12.67 -1.89 17.93
CA GLN A 49 -13.72 -2.90 18.14
C GLN A 49 -13.56 -3.63 19.47
N MET A 50 -12.35 -4.15 19.76
CA MET A 50 -12.07 -4.88 21.01
C MET A 50 -12.25 -3.98 22.24
N MET A 51 -11.85 -2.71 22.13
CA MET A 51 -11.97 -1.73 23.22
C MET A 51 -13.34 -1.05 23.28
N LYS A 52 -14.27 -1.38 22.37
CA LYS A 52 -15.58 -0.72 22.22
C LYS A 52 -15.47 0.81 22.21
N SER A 53 -14.41 1.33 21.58
CA SER A 53 -14.08 2.76 21.59
C SER A 53 -14.75 3.48 20.43
N LYS A 54 -15.20 4.72 20.67
CA LYS A 54 -15.80 5.58 19.62
C LYS A 54 -14.76 6.14 18.65
N ILE A 55 -13.52 6.29 19.12
CA ILE A 55 -12.39 6.82 18.36
C ILE A 55 -11.15 6.02 18.76
N CYS A 56 -10.36 5.60 17.77
CA CYS A 56 -9.01 5.08 17.95
C CYS A 56 -8.14 5.63 16.83
N SER A 57 -6.92 6.06 17.14
CA SER A 57 -5.99 6.60 16.14
C SER A 57 -4.57 6.18 16.45
N LEU A 58 -3.81 5.96 15.38
CA LEU A 58 -2.36 5.84 15.42
C LEU A 58 -1.77 7.11 14.84
N MET A 59 -0.91 7.74 15.61
CA MET A 59 -0.19 8.95 15.22
C MET A 59 1.30 8.63 15.14
N LEU A 60 1.97 9.14 14.10
CA LEU A 60 3.41 8.96 13.92
C LEU A 60 4.12 10.30 14.02
N VAL A 61 5.33 10.23 14.58
CA VAL A 61 6.25 11.36 14.66
C VAL A 61 7.05 11.43 13.35
N ASP A 62 7.05 12.59 12.72
CA ASP A 62 8.00 12.98 11.68
C ASP A 62 9.17 13.72 12.35
N GLU A 63 10.26 12.99 12.63
CA GLU A 63 11.44 13.54 13.30
C GLU A 63 12.11 14.68 12.50
N LYS A 64 11.94 14.71 11.18
CA LYS A 64 12.54 15.75 10.33
C LYS A 64 11.80 17.08 10.46
N LYS A 65 10.48 17.02 10.65
CA LYS A 65 9.62 18.20 10.82
C LYS A 65 9.38 18.55 12.28
N GLY A 66 9.65 17.62 13.20
CA GLY A 66 9.27 17.76 14.61
C GLY A 66 7.76 17.81 14.78
N GLU A 67 7.03 17.00 13.99
CA GLU A 67 5.57 17.03 13.95
C GLU A 67 4.98 15.64 14.20
N ILE A 68 3.78 15.59 14.79
CA ILE A 68 3.02 14.35 15.01
C ILE A 68 1.74 14.42 14.18
N SER A 69 1.51 13.43 13.32
CA SER A 69 0.34 13.39 12.43
C SER A 69 -0.42 12.08 12.55
N ILE A 70 -1.73 12.12 12.30
CA ILE A 70 -2.56 10.91 12.25
C ILE A 70 -2.16 10.10 11.02
N ARG A 71 -1.72 8.86 11.24
CA ARG A 71 -1.39 7.92 10.16
C ARG A 71 -2.52 6.95 9.86
N ALA A 72 -3.30 6.58 10.88
CA ALA A 72 -4.52 5.79 10.73
C ALA A 72 -5.52 6.16 11.84
N THR A 73 -6.81 6.13 11.53
CA THR A 73 -7.88 6.44 12.50
C THR A 73 -9.16 5.69 12.15
N GLN A 74 -9.86 5.26 13.20
CA GLN A 74 -11.25 4.83 13.16
C GLN A 74 -12.02 5.85 14.00
N SER A 75 -12.75 6.72 13.33
CA SER A 75 -13.54 7.79 13.93
C SER A 75 -14.64 8.20 12.95
N MET A 76 -15.81 8.51 13.49
CA MET A 76 -16.93 9.08 12.73
C MET A 76 -16.85 10.61 12.61
N SER A 77 -15.93 11.26 13.32
CA SER A 77 -15.73 12.71 13.26
C SER A 77 -14.79 13.08 12.11
N GLU A 78 -15.33 13.76 11.11
CA GLU A 78 -14.54 14.29 9.99
C GLU A 78 -13.54 15.36 10.46
N GLU A 79 -13.94 16.19 11.42
CA GLU A 79 -13.06 17.20 12.05
C GLU A 79 -11.84 16.54 12.71
N TYR A 80 -12.05 15.44 13.45
CA TYR A 80 -10.97 14.69 14.06
C TYR A 80 -10.05 14.04 13.02
N ASN A 81 -10.62 13.51 11.93
CA ASN A 81 -9.86 12.87 10.86
C ASN A 81 -8.97 13.86 10.10
N LYS A 82 -9.35 15.16 10.08
CA LYS A 82 -8.60 16.25 9.44
C LYS A 82 -7.78 17.08 10.42
N LYS A 83 -7.55 16.58 11.64
CA LYS A 83 -6.77 17.30 12.66
C LYS A 83 -5.38 17.63 12.09
N PRO A 84 -4.94 18.90 12.19
CA PRO A 84 -3.61 19.27 11.72
C PRO A 84 -2.51 18.57 12.54
N PRO A 85 -1.30 18.39 11.97
CA PRO A 85 -0.16 17.89 12.72
C PRO A 85 0.11 18.72 13.97
N LEU A 86 0.48 18.04 15.06
CA LEU A 86 0.87 18.65 16.33
C LEU A 86 2.38 18.90 16.33
N LYS A 87 2.84 19.91 17.07
CA LYS A 87 4.26 20.24 17.29
C LYS A 87 4.63 20.02 18.75
#